data_AF-A0A7C7D0K0-F1
#
_entry.id   AF-A0A7C7D0K0-F1
#
_cell.length_a   1.000
_cell.length_b   1.000
_cell.length_c   1.000
_cell.angle_alpha   90.00
_cell.angle_beta   90.00
_cell.angle_gamma   90.00
#
_symmetry.space_group_name_H-M   'P 1'
#
loop_
_entity.id
_entity.type
_entity.pdbx_description
1 polymer ?
#
loop_
_entity_poly.entity_id
_entity_poly.type
_entity_poly.pdbx_seq_one_letter_code
_entity_poly.pdbx_strand_id
1 'polypeptide(L)'
;MNLKLVFRIFAGFGAFFALMTVIAPDAMVESYGVTLTDDSKLFLQFATLAQLMMVVIIWQIPEWLGENLAKAGTTMMVVALMPVAMNIYHTTTGVIPASAAQIGESVV
;
A
#
# COMPACT_ATOMS: atom_id res chain seq x y z
N MET A 1 29.77 -3.92 -2.15
CA MET A 1 28.40 -3.42 -1.90
C MET A 1 27.56 -4.57 -1.35
N ASN A 2 26.82 -4.39 -0.26
CA ASN A 2 26.07 -5.48 0.41
C ASN A 2 24.66 -5.61 -0.19
N LEU A 3 24.24 -6.81 -0.59
CA LEU A 3 22.90 -7.04 -1.16
C LEU A 3 21.78 -6.57 -0.22
N LYS A 4 21.92 -6.81 1.09
CA LYS A 4 20.99 -6.33 2.12
C LYS A 4 20.81 -4.81 2.10
N LEU A 5 21.89 -4.08 1.83
CA LEU A 5 21.85 -2.62 1.72
C LEU A 5 21.06 -2.19 0.48
N VAL A 6 21.18 -2.90 -0.65
CA VAL A 6 20.42 -2.61 -1.87
C VAL A 6 18.91 -2.72 -1.63
N PHE A 7 18.45 -3.80 -0.99
CA PHE A 7 17.04 -3.97 -0.63
C PHE A 7 16.54 -2.84 0.29
N ARG A 8 17.33 -2.46 1.31
CA ARG A 8 16.97 -1.37 2.24
C ARG A 8 16.91 -0.01 1.57
N ILE A 9 17.83 0.27 0.64
CA ILE A 9 17.79 1.52 -0.14
C ILE A 9 16.54 1.55 -1.03
N PHE A 10 16.25 0.45 -1.73
CA PHE A 10 15.05 0.36 -2.57
C PHE A 10 13.77 0.55 -1.76
N ALA A 11 13.63 -0.15 -0.65
CA ALA A 11 12.51 0.02 0.26
C ALA A 11 12.46 1.44 0.84
N GLY A 12 13.60 2.06 1.13
CA GLY A 12 13.69 3.45 1.58
C GLY A 12 13.15 4.45 0.56
N PHE A 13 13.51 4.31 -0.72
CA PHE A 13 12.92 5.13 -1.78
C PHE A 13 11.42 4.88 -1.92
N GLY A 14 10.99 3.61 -1.89
CA GLY A 14 9.57 3.27 -1.95
C GLY A 14 8.77 3.87 -0.80
N ALA A 15 9.32 3.85 0.42
CA ALA A 15 8.73 4.46 1.61
C ALA A 15 8.66 5.97 1.48
N PHE A 16 9.72 6.60 0.96
CA PHE A 16 9.76 8.03 0.70
C PHE A 16 8.65 8.44 -0.27
N PHE A 17 8.50 7.75 -1.40
CA PHE A 17 7.43 8.06 -2.36
C PHE A 17 6.04 7.83 -1.78
N ALA A 18 5.83 6.74 -1.05
CA ALA A 18 4.56 6.49 -0.37
C ALA A 18 4.24 7.55 0.69
N LEU A 19 5.25 8.07 1.39
CA LEU A 19 5.07 9.15 2.36
C LEU A 19 4.71 10.45 1.63
N MET A 20 5.36 10.74 0.51
CA MET A 20 5.08 11.93 -0.28
C MET A 20 3.68 11.91 -0.90
N THR A 21 3.15 10.74 -1.30
CA THR A 21 1.76 10.65 -1.76
C THR A 21 0.74 10.89 -0.65
N VAL A 22 1.10 10.71 0.62
CA VAL A 22 0.24 11.05 1.77
C VAL A 22 0.34 12.53 2.12
N ILE A 23 1.56 13.08 2.16
CA ILE A 23 1.82 14.46 2.60
C ILE A 23 1.45 15.48 1.52
N ALA A 24 1.76 15.17 0.26
CA ALA A 24 1.60 16.08 -0.87
C ALA A 24 1.02 15.35 -2.10
N PRO A 25 -0.19 14.76 -2.00
CA PRO A 25 -0.79 13.97 -3.08
C PRO A 25 -0.93 14.77 -4.38
N ASP A 26 -1.40 16.02 -4.30
CA ASP A 26 -1.62 16.88 -5.48
C ASP A 26 -0.30 17.12 -6.24
N ALA A 27 0.74 17.55 -5.53
CA ALA A 27 2.06 17.80 -6.13
C ALA A 27 2.68 16.53 -6.74
N MET A 28 2.44 15.37 -6.13
CA MET A 28 2.91 14.09 -6.67
C MET A 28 2.22 13.74 -7.98
N VAL A 29 0.89 13.83 -8.05
CA VAL A 29 0.17 13.47 -9.28
C VAL A 29 0.33 14.53 -10.38
N GLU A 30 0.43 15.80 -10.02
CA GLU A 30 0.67 16.91 -10.95
C GLU A 30 2.03 16.78 -11.64
N SER A 31 3.04 16.25 -10.94
CA SER A 31 4.35 15.96 -11.54
C SER A 31 4.28 14.98 -12.73
N TYR A 32 3.21 14.19 -12.82
CA TYR A 32 2.92 13.26 -13.91
C TYR A 32 1.89 13.82 -14.90
N GLY A 33 1.50 15.10 -14.78
CA GLY A 33 0.48 15.73 -15.62
C GLY A 33 -0.95 15.29 -15.29
N VAL A 34 -1.19 14.74 -14.09
CA VAL A 34 -2.50 14.27 -13.64
C VAL A 34 -3.06 15.24 -12.61
N THR A 35 -4.30 15.69 -12.81
CA THR A 35 -5.04 16.46 -11.81
C THR A 35 -5.72 15.49 -10.83
N LEU A 36 -5.50 15.68 -9.53
CA LEU A 36 -6.21 14.91 -8.52
C LEU A 36 -7.67 15.35 -8.43
N THR A 37 -8.58 14.41 -8.68
CA THR A 37 -10.03 14.58 -8.51
C THR A 37 -10.51 13.89 -7.26
N ASP A 38 -11.69 14.24 -6.75
CA ASP A 38 -12.25 13.58 -5.57
C ASP A 38 -12.46 12.07 -5.79
N ASP A 39 -12.85 11.66 -6.99
CA ASP A 39 -13.00 10.25 -7.36
C ASP A 39 -11.65 9.51 -7.39
N SER A 40 -10.58 10.16 -7.85
CA SER A 40 -9.25 9.55 -7.96
C SER A 40 -8.47 9.53 -6.64
N LYS A 41 -8.84 10.35 -5.64
CA LYS A 41 -8.25 10.31 -4.29
C LYS A 41 -8.38 8.94 -3.64
N LEU A 42 -9.53 8.29 -3.79
CA LEU A 42 -9.74 6.96 -3.23
C LEU A 42 -8.78 5.93 -3.86
N PHE A 43 -8.63 5.97 -5.19
CA PHE A 43 -7.68 5.11 -5.90
C PHE A 43 -6.23 5.38 -5.50
N LEU A 44 -5.85 6.65 -5.31
CA LEU A 44 -4.52 7.03 -4.85
C LEU A 44 -4.22 6.48 -3.45
N GLN A 45 -5.21 6.45 -2.56
CA GLN A 45 -5.06 5.85 -1.23
C GLN A 45 -4.82 4.34 -1.31
N PHE A 46 -5.57 3.61 -2.14
CA PHE A 46 -5.33 2.18 -2.37
C PHE A 46 -3.96 1.91 -3.02
N ALA A 47 -3.57 2.72 -4.01
CA ALA A 47 -2.26 2.61 -4.66
C ALA A 47 -1.11 2.86 -3.67
N THR A 48 -1.27 3.87 -2.81
CA THR A 48 -0.31 4.17 -1.74
C THR A 48 -0.22 3.01 -0.75
N LEU A 49 -1.34 2.39 -0.39
CA LEU A 49 -1.32 1.20 0.49
C LEU A 49 -0.58 0.02 -0.16
N ALA A 50 -0.86 -0.26 -1.43
CA ALA A 50 -0.17 -1.32 -2.16
C ALA A 50 1.35 -1.08 -2.23
N GLN A 51 1.76 0.17 -2.44
CA GLN A 51 3.17 0.56 -2.39
C GLN A 51 3.78 0.33 -1.00
N LEU A 52 3.07 0.70 0.08
CA LEU A 52 3.54 0.46 1.46
C LEU A 52 3.67 -1.03 1.77
N MET A 53 2.73 -1.85 1.32
CA MET A 53 2.83 -3.32 1.44
C MET A 53 4.10 -3.84 0.76
N MET A 54 4.38 -3.37 -0.45
CA MET A 54 5.60 -3.73 -1.19
C MET A 54 6.86 -3.28 -0.47
N VAL A 55 6.89 -2.06 0.07
CA VAL A 55 8.00 -1.53 0.88
C VAL A 55 8.32 -2.44 2.05
N VAL A 56 7.30 -2.86 2.80
CA VAL A 56 7.47 -3.78 3.95
C VAL A 56 8.04 -5.11 3.50
N ILE A 57 7.53 -5.69 2.41
CA ILE A 57 8.01 -6.96 1.86
C ILE A 57 9.47 -6.83 1.43
N ILE A 58 9.81 -5.84 0.60
CA ILE A 58 11.18 -5.64 0.08
C ILE A 58 12.17 -5.41 1.21
N TRP A 59 11.78 -4.66 2.24
CA TRP A 59 12.61 -4.44 3.42
C TRP A 59 12.95 -5.76 4.13
N GLN A 60 12.00 -6.68 4.20
CA GLN A 60 12.10 -7.91 4.98
C GLN A 60 12.64 -9.11 4.21
N ILE A 61 12.55 -9.13 2.87
CA ILE A 61 13.08 -10.22 2.03
C ILE A 61 14.49 -10.69 2.45
N PRO A 62 15.47 -9.81 2.72
CA PRO A 62 16.81 -10.24 3.11
C PRO A 62 16.87 -11.06 4.40
N GLU A 63 15.88 -10.93 5.29
CA GLU A 63 15.81 -11.68 6.56
C GLU A 63 15.13 -13.05 6.39
N TRP A 64 14.47 -13.30 5.25
CA TRP A 64 13.70 -14.51 4.97
C TRP A 64 14.43 -15.51 4.08
N LEU A 65 15.57 -15.12 3.49
CA LEU A 65 16.31 -15.97 2.57
C LEU A 65 16.85 -17.25 3.25
N GLY A 66 16.95 -18.32 2.46
CA GLY A 66 17.42 -19.63 2.92
C GLY A 66 16.41 -20.33 3.83
N GLU A 67 16.88 -20.87 4.94
CA GLU A 67 16.06 -21.63 5.91
C GLU A 67 15.14 -20.73 6.76
N ASN A 68 15.19 -19.40 6.57
CA ASN A 68 14.48 -18.42 7.39
C ASN A 68 13.06 -18.08 6.89
N LEU A 69 12.58 -18.71 5.82
CA LEU A 69 11.30 -18.36 5.18
C LEU A 69 10.11 -18.40 6.16
N ALA A 70 10.12 -19.31 7.13
CA ALA A 70 9.08 -19.39 8.16
C ALA A 70 8.90 -18.08 8.96
N LYS A 71 9.95 -17.24 9.06
CA LYS A 71 9.88 -15.92 9.72
C LYS A 71 9.03 -14.90 8.94
N ALA A 72 8.73 -15.15 7.67
CA ALA A 72 7.88 -14.29 6.86
C ALA A 72 6.41 -14.31 7.32
N GLY A 73 5.95 -15.39 7.96
CA GLY A 73 4.54 -15.63 8.28
C GLY A 73 3.85 -14.46 8.99
N THR A 74 4.43 -13.97 10.09
CA THR A 74 3.85 -12.84 10.84
C THR A 74 3.83 -11.55 10.02
N THR A 75 4.89 -11.27 9.24
CA THR A 75 4.93 -10.07 8.39
C THR A 75 3.86 -10.16 7.30
N MET A 76 3.75 -11.31 6.63
CA MET A 76 2.77 -11.53 5.57
C MET A 76 1.34 -11.47 6.09
N MET A 77 1.08 -11.97 7.30
CA MET A 77 -0.21 -11.82 7.97
C MET A 77 -0.55 -10.34 8.20
N VAL A 78 0.39 -9.55 8.75
CA VAL A 78 0.17 -8.11 8.96
C VAL A 78 -0.08 -7.39 7.64
N VAL A 79 0.73 -7.67 6.61
CA VAL A 79 0.59 -7.08 5.28
C VAL A 79 -0.77 -7.42 4.66
N ALA A 80 -1.22 -8.67 4.77
CA ALA A 80 -2.51 -9.12 4.24
C ALA A 80 -3.71 -8.46 4.96
N LEU A 81 -3.55 -8.04 6.22
CA LEU A 81 -4.59 -7.37 6.99
C LEU A 81 -4.66 -5.85 6.73
N MET A 82 -3.64 -5.25 6.12
CA MET A 82 -3.66 -3.80 5.85
C MET A 82 -4.83 -3.36 4.93
N PRO A 83 -5.13 -4.06 3.82
CA PRO A 83 -6.29 -3.71 2.99
C PRO A 83 -7.61 -3.87 3.73
N VAL A 84 -7.71 -4.87 4.61
CA VAL A 84 -8.91 -5.09 5.44
C VAL A 84 -9.13 -3.89 6.36
N ALA A 85 -8.08 -3.43 7.04
CA ALA A 85 -8.15 -2.27 7.91
C ALA A 85 -8.55 -0.99 7.14
N MET A 86 -7.98 -0.78 5.95
CA MET A 86 -8.35 0.37 5.09
C MET A 86 -9.81 0.30 4.64
N ASN A 87 -10.30 -0.87 4.23
CA ASN A 87 -11.70 -1.03 3.85
C ASN A 87 -12.65 -0.74 5.02
N ILE A 88 -12.36 -1.26 6.22
CA ILE A 88 -13.15 -0.95 7.43
C ILE A 88 -13.20 0.58 7.66
N TYR A 89 -12.06 1.26 7.53
CA TYR A 89 -12.00 2.72 7.68
C TYR A 89 -12.87 3.44 6.64
N HIS A 90 -12.75 3.10 5.36
CA HIS A 90 -13.53 3.73 4.29
C HIS A 90 -15.02 3.44 4.39
N THR A 91 -15.41 2.23 4.81
CA THR A 91 -16.81 1.87 5.02
C THR A 91 -17.41 2.64 6.20
N THR A 92 -16.69 2.72 7.32
CA THR A 92 -17.17 3.41 8.53
C THR A 92 -17.22 4.93 8.38
N THR A 93 -16.43 5.50 7.46
CA THR A 93 -16.45 6.93 7.11
C THR A 93 -17.37 7.28 5.94
N GLY A 94 -18.05 6.28 5.35
CA GLY A 94 -18.98 6.47 4.24
C GLY A 94 -18.32 6.76 2.89
N VAL A 95 -16.99 6.57 2.77
CA VAL A 95 -16.25 6.74 1.51
C VAL A 95 -16.58 5.63 0.53
N ILE A 96 -16.81 4.40 1.01
CA ILE A 96 -17.28 3.27 0.21
C ILE A 96 -18.52 2.62 0.85
N PRO A 97 -19.45 2.04 0.05
CA PRO A 97 -20.68 1.47 0.58
C PRO A 97 -20.44 0.30 1.54
N ALA A 98 -21.23 0.22 2.62
CA ALA A 98 -21.28 -0.93 3.53
C ALA A 98 -22.14 -2.07 2.96
N SER A 99 -21.89 -2.49 1.72
CA SER A 99 -22.69 -3.51 1.04
C SER A 99 -21.83 -4.46 0.22
N ALA A 100 -22.43 -5.59 -0.19
CA ALA A 100 -21.80 -6.57 -1.08
C ALA A 100 -21.47 -6.02 -2.48
N ALA A 101 -21.88 -4.78 -2.80
CA ALA A 101 -21.47 -4.07 -4.00
C ALA A 101 -19.94 -4.00 -4.16
N GLN A 102 -19.19 -4.00 -3.05
CA GLN A 102 -17.73 -4.05 -3.06
C GLN A 102 -17.15 -5.37 -3.61
N ILE A 103 -17.93 -6.45 -3.61
CA ILE A 103 -17.54 -7.81 -4.00
C ILE A 103 -18.17 -8.20 -5.36
N GLY A 104 -18.71 -7.23 -6.09
CA GLY A 104 -19.30 -7.44 -7.42
C GLY A 104 -20.78 -7.79 -7.43
N GLU A 105 -21.48 -7.70 -6.29
CA GLU A 105 -22.94 -7.78 -6.29
C GLU A 105 -23.53 -6.42 -6.68
N SER A 106 -23.51 -6.12 -7.98
CA SER A 106 -24.34 -5.06 -8.55
C SER A 106 -25.80 -5.48 -8.37
N VAL A 107 -26.51 -4.82 -7.45
CA VAL A 107 -27.97 -4.92 -7.34
C VAL A 107 -28.54 -4.34 -8.63
N VAL A 108 -29.11 -5.22 -9.46
CA VAL A 108 -29.86 -4.90 -10.68
C VAL A 108 -31.03 -3.98 -10.35
#